data_AF-A0A536C547-F1
#
_entry.id   AF-A0A536C547-F1
#
_cell.length_a   1.000
_cell.length_b   1.000
_cell.length_c   1.000
_cell.angle_alpha   90.00
_cell.angle_beta   90.00
_cell.angle_gamma   90.00
#
_symmetry.space_group_name_H-M   'P 1'
#
loop_
_entity.id
_entity.type
_entity.pdbx_description
1 polymer ?
#
loop_
_entity_poly.entity_id
_entity_poly.type
_entity_poly.pdbx_seq_one_letter_code
_entity_poly.pdbx_strand_id
1 'polypeptide(L)'
;MRRRHEEFRKVGVLAADMETATLFVVASLLGVRAGSLCLVSVDGPGRALLDDESRHAGEAQLVDAALRALIAIPDPGERRTATA
;
A
#
# COMPACT_ATOMS: atom_id res chain seq x y z
N MET A 1 3.04 23.38 0.34
CA MET A 1 2.93 22.02 -0.23
C MET A 1 4.15 21.58 -1.04
N ARG A 2 4.65 22.36 -2.02
CA ARG A 2 5.85 21.97 -2.83
C ARG A 2 7.09 21.60 -2.01
N ARG A 3 7.50 22.45 -1.06
CA ARG A 3 8.61 22.17 -0.13
C ARG A 3 8.45 20.81 0.59
N ARG A 4 7.23 20.46 1.03
CA ARG A 4 6.97 19.16 1.70
C ARG A 4 7.17 17.98 0.75
N HIS A 5 6.68 18.08 -0.48
CA HIS A 5 6.89 17.03 -1.49
C HIS A 5 8.36 16.89 -1.89
N GLU A 6 9.12 17.99 -1.93
CA GLU A 6 10.56 17.96 -2.17
C GLU A 6 11.32 17.27 -1.04
N GLU A 7 11.00 17.56 0.23
CA GLU A 7 11.61 16.85 1.36
C GLU A 7 11.27 15.36 1.35
N PHE A 8 10.02 14.99 1.07
CA PHE A 8 9.62 13.59 0.91
C PHE A 8 10.39 12.88 -0.21
N ARG A 9 10.61 13.55 -1.35
CA ARG A 9 11.43 12.98 -2.43
C ARG A 9 12.88 12.76 -2.05
N LYS A 10 13.50 13.70 -1.32
CA LYS A 10 14.90 13.57 -0.87
C LYS A 10 15.13 12.33 0.00
N VAL A 11 14.09 11.88 0.71
CA VAL A 11 14.15 10.65 1.53
C VAL A 11 13.52 9.43 0.86
N GLY A 12 13.22 9.50 -0.44
CA GLY A 12 12.76 8.35 -1.23
C GLY A 12 11.28 7.98 -1.09
N VAL A 13 10.44 8.88 -0.58
CA VAL A 13 8.98 8.66 -0.52
C VAL A 13 8.42 8.59 -1.95
N LEU A 14 7.73 7.49 -2.26
CA LEU A 14 7.13 7.23 -3.57
C LEU A 14 5.71 7.82 -3.70
N ALA A 15 4.91 7.73 -2.64
CA ALA A 15 3.53 8.16 -2.61
C ALA A 15 3.12 8.55 -1.18
N ALA A 16 1.99 9.24 -1.04
CA ALA A 16 1.39 9.57 0.24
C ALA A 16 -0.12 9.31 0.19
N ASP A 17 -0.63 8.63 1.21
CA ASP A 17 -2.05 8.39 1.48
C ASP A 17 -2.40 8.88 2.90
N MET A 18 -3.58 8.52 3.43
CA MET A 18 -4.05 8.97 4.74
C MET A 18 -4.17 7.84 5.77
N GLU A 19 -4.17 6.58 5.35
CA GLU A 19 -4.54 5.43 6.18
C GLU A 19 -3.37 4.50 6.51
N THR A 20 -2.41 4.31 5.59
CA THR A 20 -1.38 3.26 5.70
C THR A 20 -0.54 3.36 6.97
N ALA A 21 -0.16 4.58 7.38
CA ALA A 21 0.64 4.77 8.59
C ALA A 21 -0.10 4.27 9.85
N THR A 22 -1.38 4.62 10.00
CA THR A 22 -2.21 4.18 11.13
C THR A 22 -2.40 2.67 11.10
N LEU A 23 -2.69 2.10 9.92
CA LEU A 23 -2.89 0.66 9.76
C LEU A 23 -1.66 -0.14 10.24
N PHE A 24 -0.46 0.29 9.86
CA PHE A 24 0.78 -0.40 10.27
C PHE A 24 1.10 -0.24 11.75
N VAL A 25 0.85 0.93 12.35
CA VAL A 25 1.01 1.11 13.80
C VAL A 25 0.07 0.18 14.56
N VAL A 26 -1.22 0.14 14.19
CA VAL A 26 -2.19 -0.73 14.85
C VAL A 26 -1.87 -2.21 14.65
N ALA A 27 -1.47 -2.62 13.44
CA ALA A 27 -1.08 -4.00 13.17
C ALA A 27 0.11 -4.44 14.03
N SER A 28 1.11 -3.57 14.19
CA SER A 28 2.25 -3.81 15.07
C SER A 28 1.84 -3.97 16.53
N LEU A 29 0.91 -3.14 17.02
CA LEU A 29 0.41 -3.22 18.40
C LEU A 29 -0.39 -4.49 18.66
N LEU A 30 -1.14 -4.96 17.66
CA LEU A 30 -1.95 -6.18 17.74
C LEU A 30 -1.16 -7.47 17.44
N GLY A 31 0.11 -7.36 17.01
CA GLY A 31 0.92 -8.50 16.62
C GLY A 31 0.42 -9.22 15.36
N VAL A 32 -0.29 -8.50 14.48
CA VAL A 32 -0.80 -9.04 13.21
C VAL A 32 0.04 -8.55 12.03
N ARG A 33 0.10 -9.35 10.97
CA ARG A 33 0.74 -8.93 9.72
C ARG A 33 -0.20 -8.02 8.94
N ALA A 34 0.34 -6.93 8.41
CA ALA A 34 -0.38 -6.03 7.52
C ALA A 34 0.50 -5.66 6.31
N GLY A 35 -0.17 -5.37 5.20
CA GLY A 35 0.42 -4.81 3.98
C GLY A 35 -0.52 -3.75 3.40
N SER A 36 0.01 -2.86 2.58
CA SER A 36 -0.77 -1.84 1.90
C SER A 36 -0.31 -1.74 0.45
N LEU A 37 -1.27 -1.60 -0.47
CA LEU A 37 -1.04 -1.30 -1.87
C LEU A 37 -1.87 -0.06 -2.20
N CYS A 38 -1.28 0.90 -2.92
CA CYS A 38 -1.94 2.14 -3.30
C CYS A 38 -1.90 2.31 -4.82
N LEU A 39 -3.02 2.74 -5.41
CA LEU A 39 -3.03 3.25 -6.77
C LEU A 39 -2.57 4.71 -6.76
N VAL A 40 -1.55 5.03 -7.57
CA VAL A 40 -1.13 6.42 -7.78
C VAL A 40 -2.13 7.10 -8.71
N SER A 41 -3.18 7.69 -8.13
CA SER A 41 -4.26 8.36 -8.87
C SER A 41 -4.04 9.87 -9.04
N VAL A 42 -3.09 10.45 -8.31
CA VAL A 42 -2.77 11.87 -8.34
C VAL A 42 -1.25 12.08 -8.34
N ASP A 43 -0.74 12.84 -9.30
CA ASP A 43 0.64 13.33 -9.25
C ASP A 43 0.78 14.49 -8.24
N GLY A 44 1.61 14.34 -7.21
CA GLY A 44 1.68 15.26 -6.07
C GLY A 44 2.00 16.74 -6.39
N PRO A 45 2.99 17.08 -7.24
CA PRO A 45 3.33 18.47 -7.55
C PRO A 45 2.37 19.16 -8.51
N GLY A 46 1.88 18.41 -9.52
CA GLY A 46 0.99 18.92 -10.56
C GLY A 46 -0.50 18.77 -10.24
N ARG A 47 -0.85 17.90 -9.27
CA ARG A 47 -2.21 17.44 -8.98
C ARG A 47 -2.92 16.88 -10.21
N ALA A 48 -2.16 16.37 -11.18
CA ALA A 48 -2.72 15.71 -12.35
C ALA A 48 -3.41 14.43 -11.86
N LEU A 49 -4.68 14.30 -12.22
CA LEU A 49 -5.50 13.14 -11.91
C LEU A 49 -5.37 12.14 -13.06
N LEU A 50 -5.42 10.85 -12.73
CA LEU A 50 -5.77 9.84 -13.75
C LEU A 50 -7.16 10.15 -14.30
N ASP A 51 -7.34 9.94 -15.60
CA ASP A 51 -8.66 9.88 -16.20
C ASP A 51 -9.44 8.66 -15.69
N ASP A 52 -10.76 8.67 -15.89
CA ASP A 52 -11.64 7.65 -15.33
C ASP A 52 -11.35 6.24 -15.85
N GLU A 53 -10.97 6.10 -17.13
CA GLU A 53 -10.64 4.80 -17.73
C GLU A 53 -9.36 4.22 -17.12
N SER A 54 -8.29 5.03 -17.10
CA SER A 54 -7.01 4.66 -16.49
C SER A 54 -7.16 4.36 -14.99
N ARG A 55 -7.97 5.15 -14.28
CA ARG A 55 -8.24 4.93 -12.85
C ARG A 55 -8.95 3.61 -12.64
N HIS A 56 -10.01 3.33 -13.41
CA HIS A 56 -10.78 2.09 -13.28
C HIS A 56 -9.91 0.86 -13.58
N ALA A 57 -9.09 0.90 -14.62
CA ALA A 57 -8.15 -0.18 -14.95
C ALA A 57 -7.12 -0.38 -13.83
N GLY A 58 -6.57 0.71 -13.28
CA GLY A 58 -5.63 0.66 -12.16
C GLY A 58 -6.24 0.11 -10.88
N GLU A 59 -7.50 0.48 -10.57
CA GLU A 59 -8.24 -0.05 -9.42
C GLU A 59 -8.46 -1.56 -9.55
N ALA A 60 -8.84 -2.04 -10.75
CA ALA A 60 -8.99 -3.48 -11.01
C ALA A 60 -7.67 -4.25 -10.83
N GLN A 61 -6.56 -3.71 -11.33
CA GLN A 61 -5.22 -4.29 -11.14
C GLN A 61 -4.79 -4.30 -9.67
N LEU A 62 -5.07 -3.22 -8.94
CA LEU A 62 -4.78 -3.10 -7.51
C LEU A 62 -5.49 -4.19 -6.72
N VAL A 63 -6.79 -4.40 -6.98
CA VAL A 63 -7.60 -5.43 -6.30
C VAL A 63 -7.09 -6.83 -6.63
N ASP A 64 -6.84 -7.14 -7.90
CA ASP A 64 -6.29 -8.44 -8.31
C ASP A 64 -4.94 -8.72 -7.64
N ALA A 65 -4.02 -7.74 -7.63
CA ALA A 65 -2.73 -7.86 -6.97
C ALA A 65 -2.86 -8.09 -5.45
N ALA A 66 -3.75 -7.37 -4.79
CA ALA A 66 -3.99 -7.52 -3.36
C ALA A 66 -4.55 -8.91 -3.02
N LEU A 67 -5.54 -9.38 -3.77
CA LEU A 67 -6.13 -10.72 -3.57
C LEU A 67 -5.10 -11.83 -3.81
N ARG A 68 -4.30 -11.72 -4.87
CA ARG A 68 -3.21 -12.68 -5.13
C ARG A 68 -2.19 -12.70 -4.01
N ALA A 69 -1.82 -11.54 -3.47
CA ALA A 69 -0.89 -11.46 -2.35
C ALA A 69 -1.48 -12.15 -1.10
N LEU A 70 -2.75 -11.91 -0.79
CA LEU A 70 -3.42 -12.55 0.36
C LEU A 70 -3.47 -14.07 0.23
N ILE A 71 -3.75 -14.60 -0.97
CA ILE A 71 -3.76 -16.05 -1.23
C ILE A 71 -2.36 -16.64 -1.13
N ALA A 72 -1.33 -15.91 -1.58
CA ALA A 72 0.05 -16.39 -1.59
C ALA A 72 0.74 -16.35 -0.21
N ILE A 73 0.21 -15.58 0.75
CA ILE A 73 0.78 -15.47 2.09
C ILE A 73 0.33 -16.68 2.93
N PRO A 74 1.26 -17.54 3.39
CA PRO A 74 0.91 -18.70 4.20
C PRO A 74 0.31 -18.30 5.55
N ASP A 75 -0.59 -19.14 6.07
CA ASP A 75 -1.20 -18.96 7.38
C ASP A 75 -0.10 -18.97 8.47
N PRO A 76 -0.10 -18.03 9.43
CA PRO A 76 0.86 -18.08 10.54
C PRO A 76 0.77 -19.38 11.35
N GLY A 77 -0.38 -20.07 11.35
CA GLY A 77 -0.60 -21.34 12.02
C GLY A 77 0.15 -22.52 11.42
N GLU A 78 0.36 -22.53 10.10
CA GLU A 78 0.97 -23.66 9.37
C GLU A 78 2.49 -23.77 9.57
N ARG A 79 3.17 -22.67 9.93
CA ARG A 79 4.63 -22.68 10.17
C ARG A 79 5.05 -23.30 11.50
N ARG A 80 4.16 -23.42 12.50
CA ARG A 80 4.49 -23.98 13.82
C ARG A 80 4.55 -25.50 13.85
N THR A 81 3.91 -26.19 12.91
CA THR A 81 3.84 -27.66 12.87
C THR A 81 4.99 -28.31 12.12
N ALA A 82 5.79 -27.54 11.36
CA ALA A 82 6.87 -28.06 10.53
C ALA A 82 8.25 -28.15 11.23
N THR A 83 8.36 -27.77 12.50
CA THR A 83 9.61 -27.80 13.29
C THR A 83 9.44 -28.42 14.68
N ALA A 84 8.48 -29.33 14.86
CA ALA A 84 8.35 -30.14 16.08
C ALA A 84 8.96 -31.53 15.88
#